data_AF-A0A2N2ZZ64-F1
#
_entry.id   AF-A0A2N2ZZ64-F1
#
_cell.length_a   1.000
_cell.length_b   1.000
_cell.length_c   1.000
_cell.angle_alpha   90.00
_cell.angle_beta   90.00
_cell.angle_gamma   90.00
#
_symmetry.space_group_name_H-M   'P 1'
#
loop_
_entity.id
_entity.type
_entity.pdbx_description
1 polymer ?
#
loop_
_entity_poly.entity_id
_entity_poly.type
_entity_poly.pdbx_seq_one_letter_code
_entity_poly.pdbx_strand_id
1 'polypeptide(L)'
;MKDWFRKGAAKISLFSGMLMLPVLFAVFFSTVAADKPEATIDEESLQCLVCHSSHRYQITDTVSGETVTMKMHNELQIDPVEYKSATHGGFKCTDCHSADYNIHPHPVSTKFEANYNCMDCHGGDETYASFHFETIEEEYLKSIHATELGDEFTCWSCHNPHTYRLSDKMPGQLINRVARNNAACLTCHGNINNYAVLIEKELPDLIK
;
A
#
# COMPACT_ATOMS: atom_id res chain seq x y z
N MET A 1 30.31 -73.87 -8.39
CA MET A 1 31.60 -74.60 -8.40
C MET A 1 32.47 -73.96 -7.33
N LYS A 2 32.83 -74.75 -6.32
CA LYS A 2 33.81 -74.50 -5.24
C LYS A 2 33.44 -73.53 -4.13
N ASP A 3 32.91 -74.17 -3.10
CA ASP A 3 33.17 -73.92 -1.68
C ASP A 3 34.56 -73.34 -1.40
N TRP A 4 34.63 -72.36 -0.50
CA TRP A 4 35.84 -72.13 0.28
C TRP A 4 35.53 -72.11 1.77
N PHE A 5 36.43 -72.74 2.51
CA PHE A 5 36.23 -73.38 3.78
C PHE A 5 36.14 -72.41 4.98
N ARG A 6 35.14 -72.65 5.84
CA ARG A 6 35.28 -73.15 7.22
C ARG A 6 36.18 -72.36 8.20
N LYS A 7 35.56 -71.79 9.25
CA LYS A 7 35.65 -72.18 10.70
C LYS A 7 35.59 -70.96 11.62
N GLY A 8 34.79 -71.06 12.68
CA GLY A 8 34.98 -70.27 13.90
C GLY A 8 33.70 -69.98 14.66
N ALA A 9 33.21 -70.95 15.43
CA ALA A 9 32.16 -70.71 16.42
C ALA A 9 32.69 -69.87 17.59
N ALA A 10 31.97 -68.85 18.01
CA ALA A 10 32.15 -68.21 19.31
C ALA A 10 30.79 -67.87 19.94
N LYS A 11 30.75 -68.05 21.25
CA LYS A 11 29.58 -68.33 22.08
C LYS A 11 28.74 -67.09 22.40
N ILE A 12 27.46 -67.35 22.63
CA ILE A 12 26.49 -66.47 23.30
C ILE A 12 27.02 -66.08 24.68
N SER A 13 26.92 -64.79 25.02
CA SER A 13 26.75 -64.35 26.41
C SER A 13 25.97 -63.03 26.42
N LEU A 14 24.74 -63.10 26.94
CA LEU A 14 23.96 -61.95 27.36
C LEU A 14 24.64 -61.33 28.58
N PHE A 15 24.99 -60.05 28.51
CA PHE A 15 25.18 -59.23 29.70
C PHE A 15 24.28 -58.00 29.62
N SER A 16 23.32 -58.00 30.54
CA SER A 16 22.45 -56.88 30.89
C SER A 16 23.29 -55.65 31.25
N GLY A 17 23.04 -54.54 30.57
CA GLY A 17 23.75 -53.28 30.76
C GLY A 17 22.83 -52.08 30.52
N MET A 18 22.08 -51.75 31.56
CA MET A 18 21.50 -50.44 31.90
C MET A 18 21.30 -49.43 30.74
N LEU A 19 20.06 -49.32 30.27
CA LEU A 19 19.60 -48.29 29.33
C LEU A 19 19.70 -46.90 30.00
N MET A 20 20.80 -46.18 29.78
CA MET A 20 20.88 -44.74 30.08
C MET A 20 20.16 -43.99 28.96
N LEU A 21 18.90 -43.61 29.21
CA LEU A 21 18.15 -42.71 28.34
C LEU A 21 18.81 -41.32 28.38
N PRO A 22 19.30 -40.76 27.26
CA PRO A 22 19.79 -39.39 27.28
C PRO A 22 18.59 -38.47 27.44
N VAL A 23 18.52 -37.78 28.59
CA VAL A 23 17.58 -36.66 28.79
C VAL A 23 18.04 -35.54 27.85
N LEU A 24 17.44 -35.51 26.66
CA LEU A 24 17.51 -34.39 25.73
C LEU A 24 16.84 -33.18 26.39
N PHE A 25 17.64 -32.38 27.10
CA PHE A 25 17.22 -31.08 27.59
C PHE A 25 17.14 -30.15 26.38
N ALA A 26 15.98 -30.11 25.73
CA ALA A 26 15.69 -29.15 24.67
C ALA A 26 15.63 -27.76 25.28
N VAL A 27 16.73 -27.01 25.18
CA VAL A 27 16.77 -25.58 25.50
C VAL A 27 15.98 -24.87 24.40
N PHE A 28 14.69 -24.63 24.64
CA PHE A 28 13.87 -23.76 23.81
C PHE A 28 14.35 -22.32 23.98
N PHE A 29 15.30 -21.89 23.14
CA PHE A 29 15.55 -20.48 22.90
C PHE A 29 14.31 -19.91 22.21
N SER A 30 13.40 -19.34 23.00
CA SER A 30 12.34 -18.50 22.46
C SER A 30 13.00 -17.22 21.96
N THR A 31 13.27 -17.15 20.67
CA THR A 31 13.54 -15.86 20.02
C THR A 31 12.25 -15.07 20.09
N VAL A 32 12.11 -14.22 21.12
CA VAL A 32 11.15 -13.13 21.08
C VAL A 32 11.63 -12.21 19.97
N ALA A 33 11.10 -12.42 18.76
CA ALA A 33 11.12 -11.38 17.76
C ALA A 33 10.41 -10.19 18.38
N ALA A 34 11.12 -9.08 18.58
CA ALA A 34 10.49 -7.84 18.95
C ALA A 34 9.53 -7.48 17.82
N ASP A 35 8.22 -7.63 18.06
CA ASP A 35 7.21 -7.10 17.15
C ASP A 35 7.49 -5.60 17.05
N LYS A 36 7.77 -5.15 15.82
CA LYS A 36 7.78 -3.72 15.53
C LYS A 36 6.39 -3.20 15.90
N PRO A 37 6.26 -2.06 16.58
CA PRO A 37 4.95 -1.51 16.90
C PRO A 37 4.15 -1.43 15.60
N GLU A 38 3.00 -2.11 15.58
CA GLU A 38 2.12 -2.11 14.43
C GLU A 38 1.68 -0.66 14.20
N ALA A 39 2.01 -0.10 13.03
CA ALA A 39 1.69 1.29 12.72
C ALA A 39 0.18 1.52 12.88
N THR A 40 -0.24 2.36 13.82
CA THR A 40 -1.66 2.64 14.06
C THR A 40 -2.09 3.87 13.28
N ILE A 41 -3.30 3.84 12.71
CA ILE A 41 -3.93 5.04 12.14
C ILE A 41 -4.18 6.02 13.28
N ASP A 42 -3.86 7.29 13.06
CA ASP A 42 -4.03 8.34 14.06
C ASP A 42 -5.53 8.63 14.34
N GLU A 43 -5.81 9.19 15.51
CA GLU A 43 -7.18 9.47 15.97
C GLU A 43 -7.93 10.49 15.09
N GLU A 44 -7.21 11.43 14.48
CA GLU A 44 -7.77 12.39 13.53
C GLU A 44 -8.19 11.71 12.23
N SER A 45 -7.30 10.91 11.63
CA SER A 45 -7.59 10.16 10.42
C SER A 45 -8.74 9.17 10.61
N LEU A 46 -8.89 8.60 11.81
CA LEU A 46 -10.04 7.76 12.14
C LEU A 46 -11.38 8.53 11.99
N GLN A 47 -11.43 9.84 12.27
CA GLN A 47 -12.64 10.64 12.10
C GLN A 47 -13.00 10.81 10.63
N CYS A 48 -12.02 11.06 9.76
CA CYS A 48 -12.22 11.12 8.31
C CYS A 48 -12.73 9.78 7.78
N LEU A 49 -12.13 8.68 8.25
CA LEU A 49 -12.46 7.32 7.82
C LEU A 49 -13.87 6.88 8.23
N VAL A 50 -14.53 7.52 9.20
CA VAL A 50 -15.95 7.24 9.53
C VAL A 50 -16.84 7.30 8.28
N CYS A 51 -16.56 8.25 7.38
CA CYS A 51 -17.27 8.37 6.11
C CYS A 51 -16.45 7.82 4.94
N HIS A 52 -15.16 8.15 4.88
CA HIS A 52 -14.32 7.85 3.71
C HIS A 52 -13.94 6.37 3.59
N SER A 53 -14.06 5.55 4.64
CA SER A 53 -13.86 4.09 4.54
C SER A 53 -15.12 3.32 4.13
N SER A 54 -16.22 4.02 3.82
CA SER A 54 -17.52 3.42 3.55
C SER A 54 -18.02 3.77 2.15
N HIS A 55 -18.80 2.87 1.56
CA HIS A 55 -19.48 3.08 0.28
C HIS A 55 -20.67 4.04 0.37
N ARG A 56 -21.07 4.39 1.60
CA ARG A 56 -22.18 5.30 1.90
C ARG A 56 -21.89 6.09 3.17
N TYR A 57 -22.38 7.31 3.22
CA TYR A 57 -22.28 8.18 4.38
C TYR A 57 -23.63 8.81 4.69
N GLN A 58 -23.77 9.33 5.91
CA GLN A 58 -24.97 10.04 6.37
C GLN A 58 -24.61 11.48 6.69
N ILE A 59 -25.47 12.41 6.29
CA ILE A 59 -25.41 13.79 6.75
C ILE A 59 -26.76 14.17 7.36
N THR A 60 -26.71 14.97 8.41
CA THR A 60 -27.90 15.50 9.07
C THR A 60 -27.95 17.00 8.83
N ASP A 61 -29.06 17.49 8.31
CA ASP A 61 -29.29 18.92 8.19
C ASP A 61 -29.48 19.54 9.59
N THR A 62 -28.69 20.56 9.89
CA THR A 62 -28.71 21.24 11.18
C THR A 62 -29.96 22.10 11.36
N VAL A 63 -30.69 22.42 10.29
CA VAL A 63 -31.91 23.23 10.34
C VAL A 63 -33.15 22.37 10.52
N SER A 64 -33.35 21.36 9.65
CA SER A 64 -34.53 20.48 9.70
C SER A 64 -34.38 19.27 10.63
N GLY A 65 -33.14 18.86 10.94
CA GLY A 65 -32.85 17.62 11.66
C GLY A 65 -33.02 16.36 10.81
N GLU A 66 -33.32 16.48 9.52
CA GLU A 66 -33.44 15.34 8.61
C GLU A 66 -32.06 14.73 8.32
N THR A 67 -31.99 13.40 8.34
CA THR A 67 -30.78 12.65 7.97
C THR A 67 -30.99 11.98 6.62
N VAL A 68 -30.05 12.21 5.70
CA VAL A 68 -30.03 11.55 4.39
C VAL A 68 -28.83 10.63 4.29
N THR A 69 -29.02 9.48 3.64
CA THR A 69 -27.93 8.56 3.28
C THR A 69 -27.56 8.78 1.82
N MET A 70 -26.28 9.00 1.55
CA MET A 70 -25.75 9.20 0.20
C MET A 70 -24.67 8.17 -0.12
N LYS A 71 -24.45 7.93 -1.41
CA LYS A 71 -23.36 7.09 -1.91
C LYS A 71 -22.05 7.88 -1.85
N MET A 72 -20.99 7.25 -1.36
CA MET A 72 -19.64 7.81 -1.46
C MET A 72 -19.11 7.63 -2.89
N HIS A 73 -18.59 8.70 -3.49
CA HIS A 73 -17.90 8.61 -4.77
C HIS A 73 -16.69 7.69 -4.65
N ASN A 74 -16.43 6.86 -5.67
CA ASN A 74 -15.39 5.83 -5.59
C ASN A 74 -14.00 6.45 -5.36
N GLU A 75 -13.77 7.63 -5.93
CA GLU A 75 -12.52 8.40 -5.85
C GLU A 75 -12.28 8.97 -4.45
N LEU A 76 -13.33 9.08 -3.62
CA LEU A 76 -13.25 9.57 -2.24
C LEU A 76 -13.20 8.43 -1.21
N GLN A 77 -13.25 7.17 -1.66
CA GLN A 77 -13.17 6.01 -0.77
C GLN A 77 -11.72 5.66 -0.46
N ILE A 78 -11.42 5.49 0.82
CA ILE A 78 -10.11 5.11 1.34
C ILE A 78 -10.23 3.75 2.02
N ASP A 79 -9.49 2.76 1.53
CA ASP A 79 -9.35 1.48 2.23
C ASP A 79 -8.41 1.68 3.44
N PRO A 80 -8.90 1.55 4.69
CA PRO A 80 -8.09 1.81 5.87
C PRO A 80 -6.97 0.78 6.05
N VAL A 81 -7.11 -0.43 5.51
CA VAL A 81 -6.07 -1.46 5.57
C VAL A 81 -4.95 -1.14 4.59
N GLU A 82 -5.27 -0.73 3.36
CA GLU A 82 -4.26 -0.27 2.40
C GLU A 82 -3.60 1.04 2.86
N TYR A 83 -4.36 1.98 3.42
CA TYR A 83 -3.84 3.24 3.95
C TYR A 83 -2.82 3.01 5.07
N LYS A 84 -3.19 2.25 6.10
CA LYS A 84 -2.31 1.90 7.23
C LYS A 84 -0.97 1.31 6.78
N SER A 85 -0.96 0.64 5.63
CA SER A 85 0.22 -0.05 5.10
C SER A 85 0.91 0.67 3.94
N ALA A 86 0.43 1.87 3.58
CA ALA A 86 1.08 2.75 2.61
C ALA A 86 2.37 3.38 3.18
N THR A 87 3.27 3.83 2.32
CA THR A 87 4.52 4.50 2.71
C THR A 87 4.25 5.72 3.60
N HIS A 88 3.18 6.46 3.32
CA HIS A 88 2.74 7.63 4.09
C HIS A 88 1.58 7.33 5.06
N GLY A 89 1.27 6.05 5.33
CA GLY A 89 0.12 5.65 6.16
C GLY A 89 0.19 6.09 7.63
N GLY A 90 1.33 6.63 8.07
CA GLY A 90 1.51 7.24 9.39
C GLY A 90 1.22 8.73 9.44
N PHE A 91 0.95 9.38 8.29
CA PHE A 91 0.52 10.78 8.26
C PHE A 91 -0.95 10.91 8.67
N LYS A 92 -1.29 12.09 9.14
CA LYS A 92 -2.66 12.52 9.34
C LYS A 92 -3.24 12.96 8.01
N CYS A 93 -4.56 12.86 7.85
CA CYS A 93 -5.22 13.39 6.67
C CYS A 93 -4.88 14.88 6.46
N THR A 94 -4.84 15.68 7.53
CA THR A 94 -4.55 17.12 7.44
C THR A 94 -3.07 17.48 7.29
N ASP A 95 -2.17 16.49 7.31
CA ASP A 95 -0.77 16.74 6.92
C ASP A 95 -0.67 17.01 5.41
N CYS A 96 -1.64 16.54 4.62
CA CYS A 96 -1.72 16.77 3.17
C CYS A 96 -3.01 17.50 2.73
N HIS A 97 -4.12 17.32 3.43
CA HIS A 97 -5.39 17.97 3.08
C HIS A 97 -5.65 19.19 3.96
N SER A 98 -6.50 20.12 3.49
CA SER A 98 -6.87 21.28 4.29
C SER A 98 -7.52 20.89 5.63
N ALA A 99 -7.13 21.57 6.71
CA ALA A 99 -7.79 21.45 8.01
C ALA A 99 -9.29 21.83 7.96
N ASP A 100 -9.74 22.55 6.93
CA ASP A 100 -11.14 22.91 6.73
C ASP A 100 -12.05 21.71 6.47
N TYR A 101 -11.51 20.53 6.09
CA TYR A 101 -12.29 19.30 6.05
C TYR A 101 -12.82 18.86 7.42
N ASN A 102 -12.34 19.42 8.53
CA ASN A 102 -12.95 19.20 9.84
C ASN A 102 -14.34 19.85 9.96
N ILE A 103 -14.70 20.78 9.07
CA ILE A 103 -15.99 21.45 9.02
C ILE A 103 -16.97 20.60 8.19
N HIS A 104 -18.17 20.34 8.72
CA HIS A 104 -19.19 19.49 8.09
C HIS A 104 -20.54 20.22 7.94
N PRO A 105 -21.19 20.17 6.77
CA PRO A 105 -20.67 19.67 5.48
C PRO A 105 -19.41 20.43 5.04
N HIS A 106 -18.49 19.74 4.35
CA HIS A 106 -17.24 20.36 3.91
C HIS A 106 -17.53 21.61 3.06
N PRO A 107 -16.85 22.74 3.33
CA PRO A 107 -17.09 23.96 2.61
C PRO A 107 -16.65 23.80 1.16
N VAL A 108 -17.35 24.44 0.22
CA VAL A 108 -17.04 24.34 -1.21
C VAL A 108 -15.59 24.80 -1.52
N SER A 109 -15.01 25.67 -0.70
CA SER A 109 -13.61 26.09 -0.81
C SER A 109 -12.61 24.94 -0.75
N THR A 110 -12.88 23.85 -0.01
CA THR A 110 -11.95 22.71 0.03
C THR A 110 -11.85 21.97 -1.30
N LYS A 111 -12.82 22.13 -2.20
CA LYS A 111 -12.72 21.59 -3.57
C LYS A 111 -11.66 22.28 -4.43
N PHE A 112 -11.18 23.44 -3.99
CA PHE A 112 -10.14 24.22 -4.65
C PHE A 112 -8.82 24.16 -3.88
N GLU A 113 -8.68 23.20 -2.96
CA GLU A 113 -7.41 23.04 -2.25
C GLU A 113 -6.28 22.73 -3.24
N ALA A 114 -5.12 23.33 -2.98
CA ALA A 114 -3.90 22.95 -3.67
C ALA A 114 -3.44 21.62 -3.09
N ASN A 115 -3.22 20.63 -3.95
CA ASN A 115 -2.63 19.36 -3.52
C ASN A 115 -1.13 19.56 -3.33
N TYR A 116 -0.59 19.06 -2.22
CA TYR A 116 0.86 18.92 -2.09
C TYR A 116 1.40 18.03 -3.21
N ASN A 117 2.59 18.35 -3.69
CA ASN A 117 3.37 17.54 -4.61
C ASN A 117 4.51 16.84 -3.86
N CYS A 118 5.14 15.85 -4.51
CA CYS A 118 6.23 15.09 -3.89
C CYS A 118 7.39 16.00 -3.47
N MET A 119 7.70 17.00 -4.28
CA MET A 119 8.82 17.91 -4.05
C MET A 119 8.57 18.89 -2.91
N ASP A 120 7.33 19.13 -2.50
CA ASP A 120 7.03 20.05 -1.39
C ASP A 120 7.60 19.55 -0.05
N CYS A 121 7.77 18.23 0.08
CA CYS A 121 8.38 17.59 1.26
C CYS A 121 9.73 16.92 0.94
N HIS A 122 9.90 16.34 -0.25
CA HIS A 122 11.12 15.61 -0.58
C HIS A 122 12.20 16.47 -1.24
N GLY A 123 11.84 17.59 -1.87
CA GLY A 123 12.76 18.40 -2.64
C GLY A 123 13.77 19.14 -1.76
N GLY A 124 15.05 18.97 -2.07
CA GLY A 124 16.13 19.66 -1.36
C GLY A 124 16.35 19.23 0.09
N ASP A 125 15.72 18.14 0.54
CA ASP A 125 15.95 17.56 1.86
C ASP A 125 16.95 16.40 1.77
N GLU A 126 18.12 16.61 2.38
CA GLU A 126 19.21 15.64 2.47
C GLU A 126 18.78 14.29 3.09
N THR A 127 17.73 14.28 3.91
CA THR A 127 17.14 13.06 4.47
C THR A 127 16.65 12.11 3.38
N TYR A 128 16.21 12.65 2.24
CA TYR A 128 15.63 11.90 1.12
C TYR A 128 16.53 11.84 -0.11
N ALA A 129 17.73 12.40 -0.06
CA ALA A 129 18.66 12.46 -1.20
C ALA A 129 18.93 11.09 -1.85
N SER A 130 18.89 10.00 -1.08
CA SER A 130 19.08 8.64 -1.60
C SER A 130 17.99 8.17 -2.56
N PHE A 131 16.83 8.84 -2.58
CA PHE A 131 15.73 8.53 -3.49
C PHE A 131 15.82 9.31 -4.81
N HIS A 132 16.71 10.30 -4.91
CA HIS A 132 16.95 11.10 -6.13
C HIS A 132 15.69 11.76 -6.71
N PHE A 133 14.86 12.35 -5.85
CA PHE A 133 13.59 12.97 -6.26
C PHE A 133 13.77 14.09 -7.29
N GLU A 134 14.85 14.88 -7.21
CA GLU A 134 15.17 15.93 -8.17
C GLU A 134 15.44 15.36 -9.57
N THR A 135 16.18 14.25 -9.66
CA THR A 135 16.40 13.56 -10.94
C THR A 135 15.11 12.94 -11.46
N ILE A 136 14.27 12.38 -10.58
CA ILE A 136 12.96 11.84 -10.96
C ILE A 136 12.07 12.94 -11.53
N GLU A 137 12.00 14.10 -10.87
CA GLU A 137 11.25 15.25 -11.35
C GLU A 137 11.77 15.74 -12.71
N GLU A 138 13.10 15.87 -12.85
CA GLU A 138 13.72 16.28 -14.12
C GLU A 138 13.34 15.35 -15.28
N GLU A 139 13.39 14.04 -15.07
CA GLU A 139 13.03 13.05 -16.09
C GLU A 139 11.52 12.97 -16.32
N TYR A 140 10.71 13.17 -15.27
CA TYR A 140 9.26 13.26 -15.37
C TYR A 140 8.85 14.43 -16.27
N LEU A 141 9.43 15.60 -16.09
CA LEU A 141 9.15 16.81 -16.89
C LEU A 141 9.53 16.64 -18.37
N LYS A 142 10.45 15.73 -18.70
CA LYS A 142 10.81 15.35 -20.08
C LYS A 142 9.90 14.28 -20.68
N SER A 143 9.01 13.67 -19.89
CA SER A 143 8.17 12.57 -20.33
C SER A 143 6.98 13.04 -21.17
N ILE A 144 6.46 12.15 -22.03
CA ILE A 144 5.27 12.43 -22.87
C ILE A 144 4.06 12.85 -22.03
N HIS A 145 3.89 12.29 -20.83
CA HIS A 145 2.78 12.67 -19.97
C HIS A 145 2.87 14.14 -19.56
N ALA A 146 4.04 14.58 -19.09
CA ALA A 146 4.23 15.97 -18.69
C ALA A 146 4.20 16.92 -19.91
N THR A 147 4.80 16.53 -21.04
CA THR A 147 4.90 17.43 -22.21
C THR A 147 3.58 17.60 -22.96
N GLU A 148 2.72 16.58 -22.99
CA GLU A 148 1.44 16.63 -23.73
C GLU A 148 0.26 17.04 -22.86
N LEU A 149 0.26 16.70 -21.56
CA LEU A 149 -0.86 16.98 -20.65
C LEU A 149 -0.59 18.15 -19.70
N GLY A 150 0.64 18.64 -19.64
CA GLY A 150 1.02 19.79 -18.82
C GLY A 150 0.67 19.59 -17.34
N ASP A 151 0.20 20.67 -16.71
CA ASP A 151 -0.05 20.75 -15.26
C ASP A 151 -1.22 19.85 -14.80
N GLU A 152 -2.06 19.37 -15.71
CA GLU A 152 -3.18 18.47 -15.37
C GLU A 152 -2.71 17.03 -15.09
N PHE A 153 -1.51 16.67 -15.57
CA PHE A 153 -0.87 15.40 -15.23
C PHE A 153 0.22 15.66 -14.21
N THR A 154 0.17 14.92 -13.10
CA THR A 154 1.09 15.08 -11.98
C THR A 154 1.62 13.73 -11.53
N CYS A 155 2.50 13.73 -10.53
CA CYS A 155 2.95 12.50 -9.88
C CYS A 155 1.77 11.64 -9.41
N TRP A 156 0.68 12.28 -8.98
CA TRP A 156 -0.53 11.64 -8.47
C TRP A 156 -1.35 10.93 -9.54
N SER A 157 -1.19 11.30 -10.80
CA SER A 157 -1.86 10.63 -11.93
C SER A 157 -1.41 9.16 -12.07
N CYS A 158 -0.23 8.81 -11.55
CA CYS A 158 0.28 7.43 -11.49
C CYS A 158 0.37 6.88 -10.07
N HIS A 159 0.73 7.72 -9.09
CA HIS A 159 0.97 7.31 -7.71
C HIS A 159 -0.21 7.70 -6.82
N ASN A 160 -0.85 6.72 -6.18
CA ASN A 160 -1.89 7.02 -5.20
C ASN A 160 -1.27 7.19 -3.80
N PRO A 161 -1.26 8.39 -3.19
CA PRO A 161 -0.61 8.60 -1.89
C PRO A 161 -1.23 7.78 -0.76
N HIS A 162 -2.51 7.45 -0.87
CA HIS A 162 -3.25 6.65 0.11
C HIS A 162 -2.94 5.16 0.05
N THR A 163 -2.28 4.67 -1.00
CA THR A 163 -2.00 3.23 -1.16
C THR A 163 -0.58 2.94 -1.67
N TYR A 164 0.22 3.96 -1.97
CA TYR A 164 1.56 3.78 -2.54
C TYR A 164 2.48 3.05 -1.55
N ARG A 165 3.26 2.09 -2.08
CA ARG A 165 4.27 1.36 -1.33
C ARG A 165 5.52 1.23 -2.18
N LEU A 166 6.68 1.38 -1.56
CA LEU A 166 7.95 1.11 -2.22
C LEU A 166 8.02 -0.36 -2.64
N SER A 167 8.45 -0.62 -3.89
CA SER A 167 8.44 -1.97 -4.45
C SER A 167 9.28 -2.96 -3.63
N ASP A 168 10.38 -2.53 -3.02
CA ASP A 168 11.23 -3.39 -2.17
C ASP A 168 10.58 -3.73 -0.81
N LYS A 169 9.61 -2.93 -0.37
CA LYS A 169 8.81 -3.16 0.85
C LYS A 169 7.53 -3.96 0.58
N MET A 170 7.22 -4.27 -0.67
CA MET A 170 6.03 -5.04 -1.01
C MET A 170 6.22 -6.53 -0.70
N PRO A 171 5.33 -7.14 0.11
CA PRO A 171 5.38 -8.57 0.39
C PRO A 171 5.03 -9.41 -0.85
N GLY A 172 5.56 -10.62 -0.90
CA GLY A 172 5.19 -11.62 -1.92
C GLY A 172 6.15 -11.73 -3.10
N GLN A 173 5.66 -12.39 -4.15
CA GLN A 173 6.45 -12.78 -5.31
C GLN A 173 6.72 -11.59 -6.25
N LEU A 174 7.79 -11.66 -7.03
CA LEU A 174 8.15 -10.64 -8.02
C LEU A 174 6.98 -10.28 -8.95
N ILE A 175 6.18 -11.27 -9.35
CA ILE A 175 5.02 -11.05 -10.22
C ILE A 175 4.00 -10.08 -9.63
N ASN A 176 3.81 -10.07 -8.31
CA ASN A 176 2.89 -9.16 -7.63
C ASN A 176 3.41 -7.71 -7.68
N ARG A 177 4.73 -7.53 -7.56
CA ARG A 177 5.37 -6.21 -7.68
C ARG A 177 5.24 -5.65 -9.09
N VAL A 178 5.51 -6.49 -10.09
CA VAL A 178 5.33 -6.13 -11.50
C VAL A 178 3.86 -5.76 -11.78
N ALA A 179 2.91 -6.56 -11.30
CA ALA A 179 1.49 -6.29 -11.47
C ALA A 179 1.07 -4.95 -10.84
N ARG A 180 1.49 -4.64 -9.61
CA ARG A 180 1.16 -3.36 -8.96
C ARG A 180 1.80 -2.17 -9.65
N ASN A 181 3.06 -2.28 -10.04
CA ASN A 181 3.75 -1.19 -10.75
C ASN A 181 3.07 -0.90 -12.11
N ASN A 182 2.62 -1.94 -12.82
CA ASN A 182 1.89 -1.77 -14.08
C ASN A 182 0.45 -1.28 -13.89
N ALA A 183 -0.16 -1.47 -12.71
CA ALA A 183 -1.54 -1.09 -12.45
C ALA A 183 -1.76 0.43 -12.60
N ALA A 184 -0.76 1.25 -12.24
CA ALA A 184 -0.79 2.69 -12.48
C ALA A 184 -0.98 3.00 -13.98
N CYS A 185 -0.18 2.39 -14.84
CA CYS A 185 -0.28 2.56 -16.30
C CYS A 185 -1.64 2.08 -16.82
N LEU A 186 -2.10 0.92 -16.34
CA LEU A 186 -3.35 0.29 -16.79
C LEU A 186 -4.60 1.04 -16.31
N THR A 187 -4.49 1.95 -15.35
CA THR A 187 -5.59 2.80 -14.90
C THR A 187 -6.14 3.66 -16.05
N CYS A 188 -5.29 4.02 -17.01
CA CYS A 188 -5.68 4.75 -18.21
C CYS A 188 -5.48 3.88 -19.46
N HIS A 189 -4.31 3.28 -19.66
CA HIS A 189 -4.02 2.50 -20.87
C HIS A 189 -4.78 1.16 -20.95
N GLY A 190 -5.40 0.71 -19.85
CA GLY A 190 -6.29 -0.45 -19.80
C GLY A 190 -7.77 -0.09 -19.64
N ASN A 191 -8.13 1.21 -19.56
CA ASN A 191 -9.49 1.67 -19.31
C ASN A 191 -9.82 2.88 -20.19
N ILE A 192 -10.66 2.65 -21.20
CA ILE A 192 -11.02 3.67 -22.20
C ILE A 192 -11.73 4.88 -21.59
N ASN A 193 -12.51 4.68 -20.52
CA ASN A 193 -13.24 5.78 -19.90
C ASN A 193 -12.28 6.74 -19.20
N ASN A 194 -11.35 6.19 -18.41
CA ASN A 194 -10.33 6.99 -17.73
C ASN A 194 -9.38 7.66 -18.74
N TYR A 195 -9.00 6.93 -19.80
CA TYR A 195 -8.18 7.49 -20.86
C TYR A 195 -8.88 8.65 -21.58
N ALA A 196 -10.17 8.51 -21.90
CA ALA A 196 -10.94 9.55 -22.59
C ALA A 196 -11.09 10.83 -21.76
N VAL A 197 -11.20 10.71 -20.43
CA VAL A 197 -11.22 11.87 -19.52
C VAL A 197 -9.95 12.72 -19.66
N LEU A 198 -8.79 12.11 -19.91
CA LEU A 198 -7.51 12.82 -19.99
C LEU A 198 -7.23 13.52 -21.32
N ILE A 199 -7.86 13.10 -22.42
CA ILE A 199 -7.49 13.57 -23.76
C ILE A 199 -8.59 14.35 -24.48
N GLU A 200 -9.69 14.66 -23.79
CA GLU A 200 -10.87 15.36 -24.31
C GLU A 200 -11.30 14.93 -25.74
N LYS A 201 -11.14 13.65 -26.08
CA LYS A 201 -11.67 13.12 -27.33
C LYS A 201 -13.07 12.62 -27.06
N GLU A 202 -14.05 13.14 -27.80
CA GLU A 202 -15.38 12.53 -27.89
C GLU A 202 -15.21 11.01 -28.01
N LEU A 203 -15.77 10.27 -27.05
CA LEU A 203 -15.84 8.82 -27.11
C LEU A 203 -16.51 8.47 -28.45
N PRO A 204 -15.90 7.63 -29.30
CA PRO A 204 -16.52 7.28 -30.57
C PRO A 204 -17.91 6.72 -30.29
N ASP A 205 -18.92 7.25 -30.99
CA ASP A 205 -20.31 6.83 -30.89
C ASP A 205 -20.40 5.32 -31.10
N LEU A 206 -20.60 4.58 -30.00
CA LEU A 206 -20.67 3.12 -30.01
C LEU A 206 -22.07 2.62 -30.46
N ILE A 207 -22.95 3.52 -30.88
CA ILE A 207 -24.26 3.19 -31.45
C ILE A 207 -24.37 3.81 -32.84
N LYS A 208 -23.88 3.08 -33.84
CA LYS A 208 -24.34 3.22 -35.24
C LYS A 208 -24.81 1.87 -35.76
#